data_AF-A0A418PRK2-F1
#
_entry.id   AF-A0A418PRK2-F1
#
_cell.length_a   1.000
_cell.length_b   1.000
_cell.length_c   1.000
_cell.angle_alpha   90.00
_cell.angle_beta   90.00
_cell.angle_gamma   90.00
#
_symmetry.space_group_name_H-M   'P 1'
#
loop_
_entity.id
_entity.type
_entity.pdbx_description
1 polymer ?
#
loop_
_entity_poly.entity_id
_entity_poly.type
_entity_poly.pdbx_seq_one_letter_code
_entity_poly.pdbx_strand_id
1 'polypeptide(L)'
;MDLGNIVYVVAVLAYFIYQATKKKRADELPDSPENSPEAPQKGLTFEELLKEIRNAQNPIPQPEPPKPEPVRPIPAPSPVYQAKAVKRKPVVVEEVDDEVKHYEGSFESNKVNPYQAYTQIHSIPSTPLKRIDYDALSPKKVNPYAELLKNPKTLKQAVVVSEILKPKYF
;
A
#
# COMPACT_ATOMS: atom_id res chain seq x y z
N MET A 1 7.86 26.83 -61.86
CA MET A 1 8.85 27.02 -60.78
C MET A 1 10.00 27.79 -61.38
N ASP A 2 10.29 28.98 -60.88
CA ASP A 2 11.34 29.83 -61.45
C ASP A 2 12.72 29.18 -61.32
N LEU A 3 13.58 29.39 -62.32
CA LEU A 3 14.92 28.82 -62.33
C LEU A 3 15.72 29.25 -61.09
N GLY A 4 15.52 30.47 -60.60
CA GLY A 4 16.11 30.96 -59.35
C GLY A 4 15.66 30.18 -58.12
N ASN A 5 14.38 29.81 -58.03
CA ASN A 5 13.86 29.01 -56.92
C ASN A 5 14.43 27.58 -56.96
N ILE A 6 14.55 27.00 -58.16
CA ILE A 6 15.16 25.68 -58.33
C ILE A 6 16.63 25.71 -57.89
N VAL A 7 17.41 26.70 -58.34
CA VAL A 7 18.82 26.85 -57.94
C VAL A 7 18.96 27.08 -56.44
N TYR A 8 18.10 27.90 -55.83
CA TYR A 8 18.10 28.13 -54.38
C TYR A 8 17.83 26.86 -53.57
N VAL A 9 16.79 26.09 -53.96
CA VAL A 9 16.45 24.82 -53.30
C VAL A 9 17.61 23.82 -53.42
N VAL A 10 18.23 23.72 -54.60
CA VAL A 10 19.41 22.85 -54.82
C VAL A 10 20.59 23.29 -53.96
N ALA A 11 20.86 24.59 -53.84
CA ALA A 11 21.95 25.13 -53.03
C ALA A 11 21.77 24.84 -51.53
N VAL A 12 20.56 25.02 -51.00
CA VAL A 12 20.22 24.72 -49.60
C VAL A 12 20.36 23.21 -49.33
N LEU A 13 19.88 22.38 -50.25
CA LEU A 13 19.99 20.92 -50.12
C LEU A 13 21.46 20.45 -50.14
N ALA A 14 22.26 20.99 -51.05
CA ALA A 14 23.70 20.70 -51.15
C ALA A 14 24.45 21.16 -49.89
N TYR A 15 24.13 22.35 -49.36
CA TYR A 15 24.70 22.84 -48.11
C TYR A 15 24.36 21.93 -46.93
N PHE A 16 23.12 21.44 -46.85
CA PHE A 16 22.69 20.55 -45.77
C PHE A 16 23.40 19.19 -45.83
N ILE A 17 23.54 18.62 -47.02
CA ILE A 17 24.29 17.38 -47.24
C ILE A 17 25.79 17.58 -46.91
N TYR A 18 26.37 18.71 -47.32
CA TYR A 18 27.75 19.07 -46.97
C TYR A 18 27.93 19.21 -45.45
N GLN A 19 27.03 19.89 -44.74
CA GLN A 19 27.08 20.03 -43.28
C GLN A 19 26.98 18.67 -42.57
N ALA A 20 26.07 17.81 -43.02
CA ALA A 20 25.85 16.49 -42.43
C ALA A 20 27.02 15.51 -42.67
N THR A 21 27.72 15.65 -43.81
CA THR A 21 28.85 14.79 -44.16
C THR A 21 30.17 15.32 -43.60
N LYS A 22 30.37 16.64 -43.51
CA LYS A 22 31.59 17.25 -42.94
C LYS A 22 31.76 16.92 -41.45
N LYS A 23 30.66 16.82 -40.70
CA LYS A 23 30.67 16.39 -39.28
C LYS A 23 31.22 14.98 -39.04
N LYS A 24 31.29 14.12 -40.06
CA LYS A 24 31.83 12.75 -39.92
C LYS A 24 33.33 12.64 -40.25
N ARG A 25 33.97 13.71 -40.73
CA ARG A 25 35.36 13.70 -41.21
C ARG A 25 36.28 14.69 -40.47
N ALA A 26 35.79 15.38 -39.45
CA ALA A 26 36.52 16.40 -38.70
C ALA A 26 36.36 16.22 -37.18
N ASP A 27 36.57 15.01 -36.70
CA ASP A 27 36.80 14.68 -35.28
C ASP A 27 37.84 13.54 -35.19
N GLU A 28 39.04 13.81 -35.69
CA GLU A 28 40.25 13.38 -35.00
C GLU A 28 40.72 14.61 -34.21
N LEU A 29 40.79 14.45 -32.89
CA LEU A 29 41.00 15.46 -31.84
C LEU A 29 42.15 16.45 -32.12
N PRO A 30 42.11 17.61 -31.45
CA PRO A 30 43.24 18.04 -30.64
C PRO A 30 42.91 17.91 -29.15
N ASP A 31 43.85 17.30 -28.44
CA ASP A 31 43.91 17.18 -26.98
C ASP A 31 43.61 18.50 -26.27
N SER A 32 42.72 18.44 -25.28
CA SER A 32 42.72 19.37 -24.16
C SER A 32 42.66 18.56 -22.85
N PRO A 33 43.53 18.85 -21.87
CA PRO A 33 43.89 17.88 -20.84
C PRO A 33 43.14 18.17 -19.54
N GLU A 34 42.14 17.35 -19.19
CA GLU A 34 41.80 17.12 -17.78
C GLU A 34 40.87 15.90 -17.62
N ASN A 35 41.35 14.95 -16.81
CA ASN A 35 40.67 13.77 -16.27
C ASN A 35 40.37 12.59 -17.21
N SER A 36 41.43 11.80 -17.42
CA SER A 36 41.52 10.33 -17.25
C SER A 36 40.35 9.42 -17.69
N PRO A 37 40.64 8.37 -18.49
CA PRO A 37 39.65 7.37 -18.88
C PRO A 37 39.37 6.44 -17.69
N GLU A 38 38.11 6.33 -17.29
CA GLU A 38 37.68 5.21 -16.46
C GLU A 38 37.75 3.95 -17.33
N ALA A 39 38.66 3.04 -16.97
CA ALA A 39 38.89 1.78 -17.68
C ALA A 39 37.56 1.04 -17.95
N PRO A 40 37.44 0.31 -19.07
CA PRO A 40 36.23 -0.48 -19.34
C PRO A 40 35.99 -1.40 -18.14
N GLN A 41 34.83 -1.25 -17.50
CA GLN A 41 34.38 -2.15 -16.45
C GLN A 41 34.50 -3.56 -16.99
N LYS A 42 35.49 -4.28 -16.46
CA LYS A 42 35.88 -5.63 -16.81
C LYS A 42 34.62 -6.46 -16.93
N GLY A 43 34.23 -6.74 -18.18
CA GLY A 43 32.89 -7.22 -18.50
C GLY A 43 32.54 -8.47 -17.72
N LEU A 44 31.27 -8.56 -17.32
CA LEU A 44 30.62 -9.82 -16.99
C LEU A 44 31.05 -10.83 -18.06
N THR A 45 31.76 -11.87 -17.65
CA THR A 45 32.22 -12.87 -18.60
C THR A 45 30.99 -13.53 -19.24
N PHE A 46 31.08 -13.97 -20.50
CA PHE A 46 29.93 -14.58 -21.17
C PHE A 46 29.34 -15.76 -20.37
N GLU A 47 30.19 -16.48 -19.64
CA GLU A 47 29.78 -17.53 -18.71
C GLU A 47 28.91 -16.99 -17.56
N GLU A 48 29.27 -15.85 -16.98
CA GLU A 48 28.51 -15.18 -15.93
C GLU A 48 27.17 -14.65 -16.45
N LEU A 49 27.15 -14.09 -17.66
CA LEU A 49 25.92 -13.63 -18.32
C LEU A 49 24.99 -14.81 -18.65
N LEU A 50 25.53 -15.94 -19.14
CA LEU A 50 24.74 -17.15 -19.37
C LEU A 50 24.22 -17.75 -18.07
N LYS A 51 25.02 -17.70 -17.00
CA LYS A 51 24.61 -18.14 -15.66
C LYS A 51 23.49 -17.27 -15.11
N GLU A 52 23.55 -15.95 -15.32
CA GLU A 52 22.50 -15.01 -14.94
C GLU A 52 21.20 -15.26 -15.70
N ILE A 53 21.26 -15.43 -17.03
CA ILE A 53 20.08 -15.74 -17.85
C ILE A 53 19.46 -17.08 -17.41
N ARG A 54 20.27 -18.10 -17.13
CA ARG A 54 19.79 -19.41 -16.68
C ARG A 54 19.15 -19.36 -15.30
N ASN A 55 19.69 -18.56 -14.39
CA ASN A 55 19.11 -18.32 -13.06
C ASN A 55 17.82 -17.49 -13.13
N ALA A 56 17.71 -16.55 -14.07
CA ALA A 56 16.49 -15.79 -14.29
C ALA A 56 15.36 -16.64 -14.89
N GLN A 57 15.71 -17.64 -15.71
CA GLN A 57 14.74 -18.57 -16.31
C GLN A 57 14.33 -19.71 -15.36
N ASN A 58 15.25 -20.18 -14.51
CA ASN A 58 14.99 -21.17 -13.46
C ASN A 58 15.40 -20.58 -12.10
N PRO A 59 14.56 -19.76 -11.48
CA PRO A 59 14.84 -19.31 -10.12
C PRO A 59 14.96 -20.54 -9.24
N ILE A 60 16.16 -20.78 -8.69
CA ILE A 60 16.35 -21.75 -7.61
C ILE A 60 15.34 -21.35 -6.53
N PRO A 61 14.44 -22.25 -6.10
CA PRO A 61 13.50 -21.94 -5.04
C PRO A 61 14.30 -21.43 -3.85
N GLN A 62 14.12 -20.15 -3.51
CA GLN A 62 14.63 -19.63 -2.25
C GLN A 62 14.09 -20.56 -1.15
N PRO A 63 14.91 -20.96 -0.15
CA PRO A 63 14.38 -21.70 0.98
C PRO A 63 13.24 -20.87 1.56
N GLU A 64 12.05 -21.48 1.58
CA GLU A 64 10.84 -20.83 2.06
C GLU A 64 11.14 -20.18 3.41
N PRO A 65 10.76 -18.91 3.65
CA PRO A 65 10.76 -18.38 4.99
C PRO A 65 9.95 -19.33 5.88
N PRO A 66 10.33 -19.54 7.15
CA PRO A 66 9.67 -20.50 8.02
C PRO A 66 8.16 -20.25 7.95
N LYS A 67 7.45 -21.29 7.50
CA LYS A 67 6.00 -21.32 7.34
C LYS A 67 5.38 -20.67 8.58
N PRO A 68 4.62 -19.57 8.45
CA PRO A 68 3.96 -19.02 9.62
C PRO A 68 3.10 -20.13 10.23
N GLU A 69 3.29 -20.36 11.54
CA GLU A 69 2.47 -21.31 12.28
C GLU A 69 0.99 -21.04 11.95
N PRO A 70 0.19 -22.10 11.72
CA PRO A 70 -1.22 -21.90 11.40
C PRO A 70 -1.86 -21.08 12.51
N VAL A 71 -2.29 -19.87 12.15
CA VAL A 71 -3.07 -19.00 13.03
C VAL A 71 -4.27 -19.83 13.46
N ARG A 72 -4.31 -20.17 14.75
CA ARG A 72 -5.44 -20.91 15.31
C ARG A 72 -6.70 -20.11 14.97
N PRO A 73 -7.75 -20.75 14.42
CA PRO A 73 -8.99 -20.06 14.14
C PRO A 73 -9.49 -19.43 15.43
N ILE A 74 -9.76 -18.12 15.37
CA ILE A 74 -10.42 -17.40 16.47
C ILE A 74 -11.73 -18.15 16.73
N PRO A 75 -11.97 -18.65 17.96
CA PRO A 75 -13.20 -19.35 18.25
C PRO A 75 -14.38 -18.42 17.95
N ALA A 76 -15.34 -18.91 17.18
CA ALA A 76 -16.57 -18.18 16.91
C ALA A 76 -17.21 -17.79 18.25
N PRO A 77 -17.72 -16.55 18.40
CA PRO A 77 -18.37 -16.15 19.63
C PRO A 77 -19.54 -17.10 19.90
N SER A 78 -19.60 -17.62 21.12
CA SER A 78 -20.70 -18.49 21.54
C SER A 78 -22.03 -17.75 21.37
N PRO A 79 -23.10 -18.41 20.90
CA PRO A 79 -24.40 -17.77 20.79
C PRO A 79 -24.83 -17.31 22.19
N VAL A 80 -25.11 -16.01 22.31
CA VAL A 80 -25.66 -15.43 23.54
C VAL A 80 -27.01 -16.09 23.77
N TYR A 81 -27.10 -16.94 24.79
CA TYR A 81 -28.34 -17.55 25.22
C TYR A 81 -29.31 -16.44 25.65
N GLN A 82 -30.34 -16.18 24.84
CA GLN A 82 -31.45 -15.35 25.27
C GLN A 82 -32.20 -16.11 26.36
N ALA A 83 -32.11 -15.61 27.60
CA ALA A 83 -32.84 -16.16 28.72
C ALA A 83 -34.35 -16.10 28.41
N LYS A 84 -34.99 -17.27 28.32
CA LYS A 84 -36.45 -17.34 28.17
C LYS A 84 -37.10 -16.68 29.38
N ALA A 85 -38.06 -15.79 29.14
CA ALA A 85 -38.82 -15.14 30.20
C ALA A 85 -39.56 -16.22 31.02
N VAL A 86 -39.08 -16.46 32.24
CA VAL A 86 -39.70 -17.39 33.18
C VAL A 86 -40.99 -16.73 33.68
N LYS A 87 -42.14 -17.29 33.28
CA LYS A 87 -43.43 -16.92 33.89
C LYS A 87 -43.46 -17.51 35.29
N ARG A 88 -43.20 -16.68 36.30
CA ARG A 88 -43.35 -17.05 37.72
C ARG A 88 -44.83 -17.33 37.99
N LYS A 89 -45.12 -18.51 38.54
CA LYS A 89 -46.46 -18.82 39.06
C LYS A 89 -46.70 -17.94 40.31
N PRO A 90 -47.94 -17.48 40.56
CA PRO A 90 -48.24 -16.79 41.80
C PRO A 90 -47.98 -17.73 42.99
N VAL A 91 -47.17 -17.27 43.93
CA VAL A 91 -46.95 -17.95 45.21
C VAL A 91 -48.27 -17.82 45.97
N VAL A 92 -48.91 -18.95 46.25
CA VAL A 92 -50.05 -19.00 47.18
C VAL A 92 -49.46 -18.72 48.56
N VAL A 93 -49.86 -17.61 49.16
CA VAL A 93 -49.49 -17.24 50.52
C VAL A 93 -50.39 -18.07 51.44
N GLU A 94 -49.93 -19.27 51.80
CA GLU A 94 -50.45 -19.95 52.98
C GLU A 94 -49.91 -19.24 54.23
N GLU A 95 -50.73 -19.30 55.27
CA GLU A 95 -50.71 -18.47 56.47
C GLU A 95 -49.30 -18.25 57.03
N VAL A 96 -48.99 -16.99 57.36
CA VAL A 96 -47.67 -16.54 57.81
C VAL A 96 -47.33 -17.25 59.12
N ASP A 97 -46.58 -18.34 59.01
CA ASP A 97 -46.00 -19.08 60.11
C ASP A 97 -45.08 -18.16 60.92
N ASP A 98 -45.14 -18.24 62.25
CA ASP A 98 -44.41 -17.34 63.14
C ASP A 98 -42.88 -17.52 63.02
N GLU A 99 -42.43 -18.65 62.49
CA GLU A 99 -41.04 -18.86 62.08
C GLU A 99 -40.59 -17.92 60.95
N VAL A 100 -41.45 -17.60 59.97
CA VAL A 100 -41.07 -16.74 58.83
C VAL A 100 -40.73 -15.32 59.30
N LYS A 101 -41.50 -14.79 60.26
CA LYS A 101 -41.25 -13.46 60.85
C LYS A 101 -39.91 -13.40 61.58
N HIS A 102 -39.48 -14.52 62.19
CA HIS A 102 -38.23 -14.60 62.93
C HIS A 102 -37.00 -14.50 62.02
N TYR A 103 -37.10 -14.98 60.77
CA TYR A 103 -36.01 -14.96 59.79
C TYR A 103 -36.03 -13.75 58.84
N GLU A 104 -37.13 -12.99 58.73
CA GLU A 104 -37.17 -11.78 57.88
C GLU A 104 -36.23 -10.67 58.40
N GLY A 105 -36.16 -10.46 59.72
CA GLY A 105 -35.39 -9.37 60.32
C GLY A 105 -33.87 -9.46 60.10
N SER A 106 -33.33 -10.66 59.93
CA SER A 106 -31.90 -10.90 59.67
C SER A 106 -31.52 -10.74 58.20
N PHE A 107 -32.48 -10.83 57.27
CA PHE A 107 -32.23 -10.59 55.84
C PHE A 107 -32.29 -9.11 55.46
N GLU A 108 -33.09 -8.31 56.17
CA GLU A 108 -33.26 -6.87 55.92
C GLU A 108 -31.99 -6.06 56.21
N SER A 109 -31.23 -6.45 57.25
CA SER A 109 -30.02 -5.75 57.70
C SER A 109 -28.84 -5.85 56.71
N ASN A 110 -28.88 -6.80 55.77
CA ASN A 110 -27.84 -7.02 54.75
C ASN A 110 -28.20 -6.50 53.35
N LYS A 111 -29.33 -5.77 53.19
CA LYS A 111 -29.76 -5.21 51.89
C LYS A 111 -29.09 -3.88 51.55
N VAL A 112 -27.89 -3.60 52.08
CA VAL A 112 -27.13 -2.41 51.67
C VAL A 112 -26.47 -2.72 50.32
N ASN A 113 -26.93 -2.06 49.27
CA ASN A 113 -26.41 -2.27 47.92
C ASN A 113 -24.94 -1.78 47.86
N PRO A 114 -23.95 -2.67 47.61
CA PRO A 114 -22.53 -2.30 47.60
C PRO A 114 -22.18 -1.30 46.48
N TYR A 115 -23.09 -1.10 45.52
CA TYR A 115 -22.91 -0.18 44.41
C TYR A 115 -23.25 1.29 44.75
N GLN A 116 -23.83 1.59 45.91
CA GLN A 116 -24.11 2.97 46.31
C GLN A 116 -22.82 3.81 46.48
N ALA A 117 -21.71 3.17 46.90
CA ALA A 117 -20.40 3.80 47.03
C ALA A 117 -19.81 4.30 45.69
N TYR A 118 -20.29 3.76 44.55
CA TYR A 118 -19.81 4.10 43.22
C TYR A 118 -20.64 5.18 42.52
N THR A 119 -21.57 5.84 43.21
CA THR A 119 -22.36 6.93 42.62
C THR A 119 -21.58 8.25 42.47
N GLN A 120 -20.35 8.33 43.02
CA GLN A 120 -19.47 9.50 42.95
C GLN A 120 -18.45 9.44 41.77
N ILE A 121 -18.80 8.85 40.61
CA ILE A 121 -17.89 8.70 39.44
C ILE A 121 -17.74 9.98 38.58
N HIS A 122 -18.29 11.13 39.01
CA HIS A 122 -18.42 12.33 38.15
C HIS A 122 -17.14 13.15 37.88
N SER A 123 -15.93 12.59 37.92
CA SER A 123 -14.72 13.35 37.56
C SER A 123 -13.78 12.66 36.58
N ILE A 124 -14.30 11.81 35.68
CA ILE A 124 -13.49 11.35 34.54
C ILE A 124 -13.36 12.54 33.56
N PRO A 125 -12.16 13.13 33.39
CA PRO A 125 -11.98 14.19 32.41
C PRO A 125 -12.23 13.60 31.01
N SER A 126 -13.19 14.17 30.29
CA SER A 126 -13.46 13.81 28.90
C SER A 126 -12.26 14.24 28.05
N THR A 127 -11.35 13.29 27.79
CA THR A 127 -10.28 13.52 26.82
C THR A 127 -10.90 13.49 25.41
N PRO A 128 -10.59 14.47 24.55
CA PRO A 128 -11.12 14.46 23.19
C PRO A 128 -10.58 13.23 22.47
N LEU A 129 -11.48 12.39 22.00
CA LEU A 129 -11.16 11.18 21.25
C LEU A 129 -10.48 11.61 19.93
N LYS A 130 -9.15 11.57 19.89
CA LYS A 130 -8.37 11.85 18.67
C LYS A 130 -8.68 10.75 17.66
N ARG A 131 -9.58 11.04 16.71
CA ARG A 131 -9.88 10.12 15.61
C ARG A 131 -8.63 10.04 14.75
N ILE A 132 -8.07 8.84 14.68
CA ILE A 132 -6.94 8.54 13.81
C ILE A 132 -7.53 8.25 12.43
N ASP A 133 -7.11 9.00 11.42
CA ASP A 133 -7.52 8.75 10.04
C ASP A 133 -6.78 7.52 9.51
N TYR A 134 -7.36 6.35 9.74
CA TYR A 134 -6.78 5.06 9.34
C TYR A 134 -6.56 4.95 7.83
N ASP A 135 -7.33 5.68 7.01
CA ASP A 135 -7.16 5.73 5.56
C ASP A 135 -5.82 6.33 5.13
N ALA A 136 -5.31 7.30 5.90
CA ALA A 136 -4.01 7.93 5.64
C ALA A 136 -2.82 7.05 6.09
N LEU A 137 -3.07 6.05 6.94
CA LEU A 137 -2.05 5.13 7.45
C LEU A 137 -1.79 3.95 6.51
N SER A 138 -2.71 3.67 5.58
CA SER A 138 -2.51 2.62 4.58
C SER A 138 -1.66 3.14 3.42
N PRO A 139 -0.53 2.48 3.06
CA PRO A 139 0.22 2.89 1.88
C PRO A 139 -0.65 2.66 0.65
N LYS A 140 -1.05 3.77 0.00
CA LYS A 140 -1.87 3.70 -1.20
C LYS A 140 -1.06 3.02 -2.29
N LYS A 141 -1.48 1.82 -2.70
CA LYS A 141 -0.84 1.09 -3.80
C LYS A 141 -1.04 1.89 -5.10
N VAL A 142 -0.03 2.64 -5.51
CA VAL A 142 -0.06 3.39 -6.77
C VAL A 142 0.43 2.50 -7.90
N ASN A 143 -0.27 2.53 -9.04
CA ASN A 143 0.18 1.83 -10.24
C ASN A 143 1.41 2.55 -10.82
N PRO A 144 2.52 1.86 -11.11
CA PRO A 144 3.73 2.48 -11.66
C PRO A 144 3.47 3.31 -12.93
N TYR A 145 2.58 2.85 -13.81
CA TYR A 145 2.24 3.61 -15.03
C TYR A 145 1.47 4.90 -14.72
N ALA A 146 0.69 4.93 -13.63
CA ALA A 146 -0.01 6.13 -13.21
C ALA A 146 0.93 7.20 -12.66
N GLU A 147 2.06 6.80 -12.07
CA GLU A 147 3.11 7.74 -11.64
C GLU A 147 3.77 8.37 -12.86
N LEU A 148 4.09 7.57 -13.88
CA LEU A 148 4.70 8.06 -15.12
C LEU A 148 3.82 9.11 -15.83
N LEU A 149 2.49 8.93 -15.81
CA LEU A 149 1.53 9.86 -16.41
C LEU A 149 1.33 11.15 -15.59
N LYS A 150 1.52 11.11 -14.27
CA LYS A 150 1.33 12.27 -13.37
C LYS A 150 2.60 13.11 -13.22
N ASN A 151 3.77 12.50 -13.39
CA ASN A 151 5.04 13.16 -13.18
C ASN A 151 5.42 14.01 -14.41
N PRO A 152 5.60 15.34 -14.27
CA PRO A 152 5.93 16.21 -15.40
C PRO A 152 7.34 15.97 -15.96
N LYS A 153 8.25 15.38 -15.17
CA LYS A 153 9.62 15.03 -15.58
C LYS A 153 9.66 13.87 -16.58
N THR A 154 8.65 12.99 -16.56
CA THR A 154 8.57 11.78 -17.40
C THR A 154 7.63 11.95 -18.60
N LEU A 155 7.52 13.16 -19.14
CA LEU A 155 6.56 13.50 -20.20
C LEU A 155 6.70 12.59 -21.44
N LYS A 156 7.93 12.28 -21.87
CA LYS A 156 8.16 11.35 -23.00
C LYS A 156 7.59 9.96 -22.74
N GLN A 157 7.82 9.42 -21.54
CA GLN A 157 7.33 8.10 -21.14
C GLN A 157 5.81 8.13 -20.96
N ALA A 158 5.27 9.23 -20.41
CA ALA A 158 3.84 9.44 -20.26
C ALA A 158 3.12 9.39 -21.62
N VAL A 159 3.68 10.03 -22.65
CA VAL A 159 3.11 10.01 -24.02
C VAL A 159 3.07 8.58 -24.56
N VAL A 160 4.17 7.82 -24.45
CA VAL A 160 4.22 6.42 -24.91
C VAL A 160 3.19 5.56 -24.17
N VAL A 161 3.16 5.65 -22.83
CA VAL A 161 2.19 4.90 -22.02
C VAL A 161 0.76 5.30 -22.39
N SER A 162 0.49 6.59 -22.61
CA SER A 162 -0.84 7.06 -22.99
C SER A 162 -1.28 6.55 -24.36
N GLU A 163 -0.35 6.34 -25.29
CA GLU A 163 -0.63 5.81 -26.61
C GLU A 163 -0.92 4.31 -26.54
N ILE A 164 -0.13 3.55 -25.77
CA ILE A 164 -0.35 2.12 -25.53
C ILE A 164 -1.72 1.89 -24.86
N LEU A 165 -2.09 2.77 -23.92
CA LEU A 165 -3.34 2.70 -23.18
C LEU A 165 -4.56 3.21 -23.96
N LYS A 166 -4.38 3.84 -25.13
CA LYS A 166 -5.48 4.26 -26.01
C LYS A 166 -5.63 3.24 -27.17
N PRO A 167 -6.29 2.09 -26.97
CA PRO A 167 -6.57 1.20 -28.07
C PRO A 167 -7.55 1.88 -29.04
N LYS A 168 -7.26 1.75 -30.34
CA LYS A 168 -8.06 2.35 -31.42
C LYS A 168 -9.27 1.49 -31.83
N TYR A 169 -9.26 0.20 -31.51
CA TYR A 169 -10.25 -0.79 -31.96
C TYR A 169 -10.62 -1.83 -30.89
N PHE A 170 -10.67 -1.42 -29.63
CA PHE A 170 -11.33 -2.17 -28.56
C PHE A 170 -12.57 -1.41 -28.10
#